data_AF-N9PQK2-F1
#
_entry.id   AF-N9PQK2-F1
#
_cell.length_a   1.000
_cell.length_b   1.000
_cell.length_c   1.000
_cell.angle_alpha   90.00
_cell.angle_beta   90.00
_cell.angle_gamma   90.00
#
_symmetry.space_group_name_H-M   'P 1'
#
loop_
_entity.id
_entity.type
_entity.pdbx_description
1 polymer ?
#
loop_
_entity_poly.entity_id
_entity_poly.type
_entity_poly.pdbx_seq_one_letter_code
_entity_poly.pdbx_strand_id
1 'polypeptide(L)'
;MAKIKLNIRQDEQIDLDVHQFNHYADIVEIQSWAELLECYRSLKQEVYPKKVFLVLDDQAQAEYTSMHAVEDERLYVDFSDDLKGIEVDDPRWEQTYQNVCVPKQLQRYLQQLNDPAQQQRFESLAEKMQHYDENDLEALLYFNQDLLISTHTEIMVKVAAVETEALKLAMLPNGYFSCDFDPFENYALIQKMQPYGFEFIGLGAALLGWIKTADFKAEKIEDLIQDLALIYPLDTSHQQQLKALILKHDYLILPYSESPQEYLGYDLS
;
A
#
# COMPACT_ATOMS: atom_id res chain seq x y z
N MET A 1 15.09 16.56 8.56
CA MET A 1 13.66 16.89 8.59
C MET A 1 13.13 16.73 7.19
N ALA A 2 12.33 15.68 7.02
CA ALA A 2 11.59 15.41 5.81
C ALA A 2 10.83 16.65 5.31
N LYS A 3 10.70 16.75 3.98
CA LYS A 3 10.02 17.87 3.32
C LYS A 3 8.93 17.33 2.40
N ILE A 4 7.80 18.01 2.38
CA ILE A 4 6.72 17.78 1.43
C ILE A 4 6.96 18.69 0.22
N LYS A 5 7.13 18.09 -0.95
CA LYS A 5 7.18 18.78 -2.25
C LYS A 5 5.87 18.53 -2.98
N LEU A 6 5.02 19.54 -3.09
CA LEU A 6 3.77 19.39 -3.84
C LEU A 6 4.05 19.21 -5.33
N ASN A 7 3.37 18.24 -5.95
CA ASN A 7 3.38 18.10 -7.39
C ASN A 7 2.42 19.13 -8.00
N ILE A 8 2.96 20.12 -8.68
CA ILE A 8 2.18 21.21 -9.26
C ILE A 8 1.63 20.77 -10.62
N ARG A 9 0.30 20.74 -10.73
CA ARG A 9 -0.44 20.44 -11.96
C ARG A 9 0.03 21.36 -13.09
N GLN A 10 0.58 20.76 -14.15
CA GLN A 10 1.09 21.49 -15.32
C GLN A 10 0.01 21.69 -16.40
N ASP A 11 -0.88 20.72 -16.59
CA ASP A 11 -2.01 20.83 -17.51
C ASP A 11 -3.29 21.15 -16.74
N GLU A 12 -3.81 22.37 -16.92
CA GLU A 12 -5.06 22.82 -16.28
C GLU A 12 -6.31 22.10 -16.80
N GLN A 13 -6.20 21.37 -17.92
CA GLN A 13 -7.29 20.57 -18.48
C GLN A 13 -7.43 19.22 -17.77
N ILE A 14 -6.41 18.76 -17.04
CA ILE A 14 -6.52 17.57 -16.19
C ILE A 14 -7.26 17.96 -14.91
N ASP A 15 -8.29 17.20 -14.56
CA ASP A 15 -9.07 17.40 -13.35
C ASP A 15 -8.17 17.38 -12.11
N LEU A 16 -8.43 18.27 -11.14
CA LEU A 16 -7.57 18.40 -9.96
C LEU A 16 -7.60 17.12 -9.11
N ASP A 17 -8.74 16.45 -8.99
CA ASP A 17 -8.85 15.22 -8.21
C ASP A 17 -8.08 14.09 -8.87
N VAL A 18 -8.10 14.02 -10.20
CA VAL A 18 -7.28 13.06 -10.98
C VAL A 18 -5.79 13.36 -10.83
N HIS A 19 -5.38 14.62 -10.92
CA HIS A 19 -3.99 15.03 -10.70
C HIS A 19 -3.49 14.59 -9.33
N GLN A 20 -4.25 14.88 -8.27
CA GLN A 20 -3.91 14.52 -6.89
C GLN A 20 -3.95 13.00 -6.65
N PHE A 21 -4.86 12.28 -7.33
CA PHE A 21 -4.93 10.84 -7.30
C PHE A 21 -3.68 10.22 -7.94
N ASN A 22 -3.26 10.74 -9.08
CA ASN A 22 -2.07 10.26 -9.77
C ASN A 22 -0.82 10.56 -8.96
N HIS A 23 -0.55 11.82 -8.64
CA HIS A 23 0.61 12.26 -7.87
C HIS A 23 0.32 13.59 -7.17
N TYR A 24 0.09 13.54 -5.86
CA TYR A 24 -0.21 14.73 -5.07
C TYR A 24 1.06 15.47 -4.65
N ALA A 25 2.02 14.74 -4.10
CA ALA A 25 3.25 15.28 -3.54
C ALA A 25 4.31 14.19 -3.40
N ASP A 26 5.50 14.63 -3.03
CA ASP A 26 6.61 13.78 -2.64
C ASP A 26 7.06 14.13 -1.22
N ILE A 27 7.31 13.11 -0.39
CA ILE A 27 7.99 13.29 0.89
C ILE A 27 9.45 12.91 0.67
N VAL A 28 10.36 13.86 0.85
CA VAL A 28 11.79 13.72 0.56
C VAL A 28 12.65 14.03 1.77
N GLU A 29 13.95 13.72 1.68
CA GLU A 29 14.93 13.98 2.74
C GLU A 29 14.56 13.30 4.06
N ILE A 30 13.90 12.14 3.99
CA ILE A 30 13.42 11.37 5.14
C ILE A 30 14.62 10.80 5.88
N GLN A 31 14.72 11.09 7.18
CA GLN A 31 15.80 10.56 8.03
C GLN A 31 15.29 9.55 9.06
N SER A 32 13.97 9.38 9.20
CA SER A 32 13.36 8.42 10.11
C SER A 32 11.89 8.20 9.81
N TRP A 33 11.35 7.08 10.28
CA TRP A 33 9.91 6.84 10.33
C TRP A 33 9.15 7.95 11.05
N ALA A 34 9.70 8.49 12.15
CA ALA A 34 9.03 9.56 12.89
C ALA A 34 8.79 10.81 12.01
N GLU A 35 9.78 11.20 11.19
CA GLU A 35 9.64 12.31 10.24
C GLU A 35 8.62 11.98 9.14
N LEU A 36 8.66 10.78 8.57
CA LEU A 36 7.68 10.35 7.55
C LEU A 36 6.25 10.37 8.11
N LEU A 37 6.05 9.86 9.33
CA LEU A 37 4.74 9.81 9.97
C LEU A 37 4.23 11.22 10.35
N GLU A 38 5.12 12.16 10.68
CA GLU A 38 4.75 13.56 10.88
C GLU A 38 4.23 14.18 9.57
N CYS A 39 4.95 13.99 8.46
CA CYS A 39 4.50 14.44 7.14
C CYS A 39 3.16 13.80 6.75
N TYR A 40 3.00 12.49 6.90
CA TYR A 40 1.75 11.78 6.65
C TYR A 40 0.58 12.37 7.43
N ARG A 41 0.75 12.60 8.74
CA ARG A 41 -0.29 13.18 9.62
C ARG A 41 -0.64 14.61 9.22
N SER A 42 0.36 15.42 8.85
CA SER A 42 0.13 16.80 8.35
C SER A 42 -0.68 16.79 7.06
N LEU A 43 -0.29 15.95 6.09
CA LEU A 43 -1.00 15.79 4.82
C LEU A 43 -2.44 15.35 5.03
N LYS A 44 -2.67 14.37 5.93
CA LYS A 44 -4.00 13.87 6.26
C LYS A 44 -4.92 14.97 6.81
N GLN A 45 -4.39 15.92 7.58
CA GLN A 45 -5.17 17.06 8.07
C GLN A 45 -5.46 18.06 6.96
N GLU A 46 -4.49 18.33 6.08
CA GLU A 46 -4.61 19.29 4.98
C GLU A 46 -5.64 18.88 3.95
N VAL A 47 -5.66 17.60 3.55
CA VAL A 47 -6.53 17.11 2.46
C VAL A 47 -7.88 16.59 2.93
N TYR A 48 -8.19 16.66 4.23
CA TYR A 48 -9.46 16.16 4.78
C TYR A 48 -10.67 16.80 4.06
N PRO A 49 -11.70 16.02 3.65
CA PRO A 49 -11.97 14.63 4.02
C PRO A 49 -11.34 13.55 3.12
N LYS A 50 -10.48 13.90 2.16
CA LYS A 50 -9.77 12.92 1.33
C LYS A 50 -8.77 12.12 2.17
N LYS A 51 -8.29 11.01 1.60
CA LYS A 51 -7.35 10.10 2.23
C LYS A 51 -6.00 10.16 1.55
N VAL A 52 -4.94 9.97 2.34
CA VAL A 52 -3.54 9.96 1.90
C VAL A 52 -3.06 8.52 1.80
N PHE A 53 -2.41 8.19 0.70
CA PHE A 53 -1.76 6.91 0.44
C PHE A 53 -0.29 7.14 0.10
N LEU A 54 0.59 6.38 0.74
CA LEU A 54 2.04 6.43 0.52
C LEU A 54 2.49 5.26 -0.35
N VAL A 55 3.31 5.53 -1.35
CA VAL A 55 4.04 4.47 -2.07
C VAL A 55 5.33 4.21 -1.29
N LEU A 56 5.39 3.09 -0.55
CA LEU A 56 6.35 2.87 0.54
C LEU A 56 7.73 2.35 0.13
N ASP A 57 7.95 2.01 -1.13
CA ASP A 57 9.25 1.57 -1.65
C ASP A 57 9.47 2.11 -3.07
N ASP A 58 10.09 1.33 -3.95
CA ASP A 58 10.35 1.73 -5.33
C ASP A 58 9.03 2.02 -6.09
N GLN A 59 8.79 3.30 -6.40
CA GLN A 59 7.60 3.75 -7.11
C GLN A 59 7.44 3.03 -8.45
N ALA A 60 8.51 2.91 -9.24
CA ALA A 60 8.43 2.34 -10.57
C ALA A 60 8.04 0.87 -10.52
N GLN A 61 8.59 0.12 -9.55
CA GLN A 61 8.24 -1.26 -9.32
C GLN A 61 6.82 -1.40 -8.78
N ALA A 62 6.38 -0.54 -7.86
CA ALA A 62 5.03 -0.56 -7.33
C ALA A 62 3.99 -0.29 -8.43
N GLU A 63 4.24 0.69 -9.31
CA GLU A 63 3.39 1.00 -10.48
C GLU A 63 3.40 -0.15 -11.50
N TYR A 64 4.55 -0.75 -11.79
CA TYR A 64 4.66 -1.90 -12.68
C TYR A 64 3.86 -3.10 -12.17
N THR A 65 4.02 -3.45 -10.89
CA THR A 65 3.30 -4.58 -10.28
C THR A 65 1.79 -4.27 -10.23
N SER A 66 1.41 -3.02 -9.99
CA SER A 66 0.01 -2.59 -10.03
C SER A 66 -0.62 -2.70 -11.42
N MET A 67 0.11 -2.29 -12.48
CA MET A 67 -0.34 -2.41 -13.87
C MET A 67 -0.73 -3.84 -14.22
N HIS A 68 0.00 -4.84 -13.73
CA HIS A 68 -0.33 -6.24 -13.93
C HIS A 68 -1.41 -6.75 -12.98
N ALA A 69 -1.43 -6.29 -11.73
CA ALA A 69 -2.47 -6.70 -10.77
C ALA A 69 -3.88 -6.32 -11.24
N VAL A 70 -4.02 -5.23 -11.98
CA VAL A 70 -5.32 -4.76 -12.52
C VAL A 70 -5.74 -5.47 -13.81
N GLU A 71 -4.90 -6.36 -14.37
CA GLU A 71 -5.28 -7.28 -15.47
C GLU A 71 -6.19 -8.42 -14.97
N ASP A 72 -6.31 -8.61 -13.65
CA ASP A 72 -7.29 -9.51 -13.03
C ASP A 72 -8.71 -9.16 -13.51
N GLU A 73 -9.49 -10.17 -13.93
CA GLU A 73 -10.85 -9.97 -14.47
C GLU A 73 -11.79 -9.21 -13.51
N ARG A 74 -11.55 -9.31 -12.20
CA ARG A 74 -12.29 -8.57 -11.19
C ARG A 74 -11.97 -7.08 -11.28
N LEU A 75 -10.73 -6.69 -11.54
CA LEU A 75 -10.30 -5.28 -11.55
C LEU A 75 -10.28 -4.65 -12.96
N TYR A 76 -10.17 -5.46 -14.01
CA TYR A 76 -10.06 -5.00 -15.39
C TYR A 76 -11.20 -4.04 -15.79
N VAL A 77 -10.84 -3.02 -16.58
CA VAL A 77 -11.77 -2.05 -17.18
C VAL A 77 -11.40 -1.86 -18.64
N ASP A 78 -12.38 -2.02 -19.52
CA ASP A 78 -12.23 -1.75 -20.95
C ASP A 78 -12.52 -0.28 -21.26
N PHE A 79 -11.51 0.44 -21.78
CA PHE A 79 -11.63 1.84 -22.19
C PHE A 79 -11.88 2.02 -23.70
N SER A 80 -12.06 0.93 -24.45
CA SER A 80 -12.16 0.98 -25.92
C SER A 80 -13.27 1.93 -26.41
N ASP A 81 -14.40 1.99 -25.71
CA ASP A 81 -15.49 2.90 -26.04
C ASP A 81 -15.21 4.36 -25.65
N ASP A 82 -14.53 4.59 -24.53
CA ASP A 82 -14.16 5.94 -24.07
C ASP A 82 -13.12 6.60 -24.97
N LEU A 83 -12.23 5.78 -25.53
CA LEU A 83 -11.09 6.18 -26.34
C LEU A 83 -11.36 6.04 -27.85
N LYS A 84 -12.57 5.64 -28.22
CA LYS A 84 -12.95 5.37 -29.60
C LYS A 84 -12.78 6.60 -30.50
N GLY A 85 -11.96 6.46 -31.54
CA GLY A 85 -11.74 7.52 -32.53
C GLY A 85 -10.83 8.66 -32.04
N ILE A 86 -10.10 8.43 -30.94
CA ILE A 86 -8.98 9.25 -30.51
C ILE A 86 -7.72 8.41 -30.79
N GLU A 87 -6.75 8.95 -31.53
CA GLU A 87 -5.50 8.25 -31.77
C GLU A 87 -4.52 8.50 -30.61
N VAL A 88 -3.58 7.58 -30.37
CA VAL A 88 -2.64 7.68 -29.23
C VAL A 88 -1.74 8.93 -29.30
N ASP A 89 -1.47 9.45 -30.49
CA ASP A 89 -0.71 10.68 -30.70
C ASP A 89 -1.55 11.97 -30.66
N ASP A 90 -2.87 11.85 -30.50
CA ASP A 90 -3.77 12.99 -30.31
C ASP A 90 -3.62 13.55 -28.88
N PRO A 91 -3.41 14.87 -28.68
CA PRO A 91 -3.36 15.46 -27.35
C PRO A 91 -4.60 15.19 -26.47
N ARG A 92 -5.76 14.92 -27.10
CA ARG A 92 -6.99 14.54 -26.40
C ARG A 92 -6.91 13.16 -25.77
N TRP A 93 -6.03 12.28 -26.26
CA TRP A 93 -5.87 10.93 -25.72
C TRP A 93 -5.52 10.96 -24.25
N GLU A 94 -4.45 11.68 -23.91
CA GLU A 94 -4.00 11.83 -22.52
C GLU A 94 -5.10 12.47 -21.67
N GLN A 95 -5.74 13.52 -22.17
CA GLN A 95 -6.81 14.21 -21.44
C GLN A 95 -8.03 13.32 -21.18
N THR A 96 -8.46 12.53 -22.17
CA THR A 96 -9.56 11.58 -22.03
C THR A 96 -9.17 10.43 -21.12
N TYR A 97 -7.95 9.91 -21.24
CA TYR A 97 -7.45 8.86 -20.35
C TYR A 97 -7.46 9.33 -18.90
N GLN A 98 -6.86 10.49 -18.63
CA GLN A 98 -6.78 11.07 -17.30
C GLN A 98 -8.17 11.43 -16.75
N ASN A 99 -8.98 12.19 -17.49
CA ASN A 99 -10.22 12.73 -16.94
C ASN A 99 -11.41 11.75 -16.99
N VAL A 100 -11.33 10.67 -17.75
CA VAL A 100 -12.43 9.70 -17.91
C VAL A 100 -12.01 8.31 -17.47
N CYS A 101 -10.91 7.79 -18.00
CA CYS A 101 -10.51 6.40 -17.77
C CYS A 101 -10.03 6.19 -16.33
N VAL A 102 -9.15 7.06 -15.81
CA VAL A 102 -8.62 6.95 -14.44
C VAL A 102 -9.74 7.02 -13.37
N PRO A 103 -10.70 7.97 -13.40
CA PRO A 103 -11.84 7.94 -12.49
C PRO A 103 -12.67 6.65 -12.57
N LYS A 104 -12.88 6.11 -13.79
CA LYS A 104 -13.59 4.84 -13.98
C LYS A 104 -12.82 3.66 -13.39
N GLN A 105 -11.49 3.64 -13.51
CA GLN A 105 -10.63 2.64 -12.86
C GLN A 105 -10.82 2.67 -11.35
N LEU A 106 -10.63 3.84 -10.73
CA LEU A 106 -10.79 4.01 -9.30
C LEU A 106 -12.19 3.56 -8.83
N GLN A 107 -13.24 3.95 -9.57
CA GLN A 107 -14.60 3.52 -9.26
C GLN A 107 -14.77 2.00 -9.34
N ARG A 108 -14.20 1.35 -10.37
CA ARG A 108 -14.20 -0.11 -10.50
C ARG A 108 -13.51 -0.76 -9.31
N TYR A 109 -12.31 -0.32 -8.96
CA TYR A 109 -11.52 -0.89 -7.87
C TYR A 109 -12.27 -0.77 -6.53
N LEU A 110 -12.83 0.42 -6.25
CA LEU A 110 -13.64 0.65 -5.05
C LEU A 110 -14.89 -0.24 -5.02
N GLN A 111 -15.57 -0.41 -6.15
CA GLN A 111 -16.74 -1.28 -6.23
C GLN A 111 -16.39 -2.74 -5.95
N GLN A 112 -15.28 -3.22 -6.49
CA GLN A 112 -14.89 -4.62 -6.40
C GLN A 112 -14.30 -4.97 -5.03
N LEU A 113 -13.46 -4.11 -4.46
CA LEU A 113 -12.96 -4.30 -3.08
C LEU A 113 -14.10 -4.25 -2.05
N ASN A 114 -15.16 -3.48 -2.31
CA ASN A 114 -16.35 -3.46 -1.45
C ASN A 114 -17.38 -4.56 -1.73
N ASP A 115 -17.24 -5.31 -2.82
CA ASP A 115 -18.19 -6.36 -3.17
C ASP A 115 -18.02 -7.55 -2.22
N PRO A 116 -19.01 -7.90 -1.37
CA PRO A 116 -18.91 -9.02 -0.46
C PRO A 116 -18.67 -10.36 -1.17
N ALA A 117 -19.02 -10.48 -2.46
CA ALA A 117 -18.76 -11.69 -3.24
C ALA A 117 -17.28 -11.83 -3.64
N GLN A 118 -16.52 -10.73 -3.66
CA GLN A 118 -15.10 -10.72 -4.01
C GLN A 118 -14.18 -10.70 -2.78
N GLN A 119 -14.69 -10.22 -1.65
CA GLN A 119 -13.93 -10.12 -0.41
C GLN A 119 -13.45 -11.48 0.07
N GLN A 120 -12.13 -11.58 0.29
CA GLN A 120 -11.51 -12.73 0.91
C GLN A 120 -11.70 -12.68 2.42
N ARG A 121 -11.83 -13.85 3.03
CA ARG A 121 -11.81 -13.96 4.49
C ARG A 121 -10.37 -13.96 4.95
N PHE A 122 -10.08 -13.33 6.08
CA PHE A 122 -8.73 -13.39 6.64
C PHE A 122 -8.22 -14.84 6.81
N GLU A 123 -9.11 -15.76 7.21
CA GLU A 123 -8.73 -17.16 7.40
C GLU A 123 -8.33 -17.87 6.10
N SER A 124 -8.68 -17.36 4.91
CA SER A 124 -8.22 -17.94 3.64
C SER A 124 -6.77 -17.59 3.32
N LEU A 125 -6.17 -16.64 4.06
CA LEU A 125 -4.75 -16.31 3.97
C LEU A 125 -3.88 -17.28 4.79
N ALA A 126 -4.50 -18.17 5.56
CA ALA A 126 -3.77 -19.16 6.33
C ALA A 126 -2.84 -19.96 5.40
N GLU A 127 -1.62 -20.14 5.86
CA GLU A 127 -0.56 -20.88 5.20
C GLU A 127 -0.02 -20.27 3.88
N LYS A 128 -0.51 -19.09 3.47
CA LYS A 128 -0.13 -18.47 2.19
C LYS A 128 1.37 -18.15 2.08
N MET A 129 2.05 -17.90 3.20
CA MET A 129 3.51 -17.65 3.26
C MET A 129 4.31 -18.78 3.94
N GLN A 130 3.79 -20.02 3.97
CA GLN A 130 4.49 -21.14 4.63
C GLN A 130 5.80 -21.57 3.95
N HIS A 131 6.03 -21.11 2.72
CA HIS A 131 7.29 -21.35 2.01
C HIS A 131 8.43 -20.47 2.51
N TYR A 132 8.14 -19.45 3.34
CA TYR A 132 9.18 -18.56 3.89
C TYR A 132 10.24 -19.35 4.66
N ASP A 133 11.49 -19.07 4.35
CA ASP A 133 12.65 -19.59 5.08
C ASP A 133 13.13 -18.63 6.18
N GLU A 134 14.25 -18.95 6.83
CA GLU A 134 14.79 -18.10 7.89
C GLU A 134 15.18 -16.70 7.38
N ASN A 135 15.69 -16.57 6.15
CA ASN A 135 16.06 -15.27 5.60
C ASN A 135 14.82 -14.42 5.34
N ASP A 136 13.71 -15.03 4.91
CA ASP A 136 12.44 -14.34 4.74
C ASP A 136 11.89 -13.80 6.06
N LEU A 137 12.01 -14.60 7.13
CA LEU A 137 11.61 -14.20 8.48
C LEU A 137 12.55 -13.14 9.06
N GLU A 138 13.85 -13.22 8.79
CA GLU A 138 14.81 -12.17 9.11
C GLU A 138 14.45 -10.85 8.40
N ALA A 139 14.03 -10.90 7.13
CA ALA A 139 13.57 -9.73 6.39
C ALA A 139 12.30 -9.12 7.01
N LEU A 140 11.31 -9.94 7.35
CA LEU A 140 10.11 -9.50 8.07
C LEU A 140 10.45 -8.74 9.36
N LEU A 141 11.42 -9.25 10.14
CA LEU A 141 11.88 -8.59 11.36
C LEU A 141 12.67 -7.31 11.04
N TYR A 142 13.52 -7.34 10.03
CA TYR A 142 14.31 -6.19 9.57
C TYR A 142 13.42 -5.00 9.19
N PHE A 143 12.30 -5.24 8.49
CA PHE A 143 11.33 -4.21 8.11
C PHE A 143 10.77 -3.43 9.30
N ASN A 144 10.70 -4.08 10.45
CA ASN A 144 10.15 -3.53 11.68
C ASN A 144 11.23 -3.07 12.67
N GLN A 145 12.51 -3.22 12.32
CA GLN A 145 13.67 -2.76 13.09
C GLN A 145 14.29 -1.51 12.48
N ASP A 146 14.78 -1.68 11.25
CA ASP A 146 15.82 -0.82 10.67
C ASP A 146 15.55 -0.45 9.22
N LEU A 147 14.48 -0.95 8.60
CA LEU A 147 14.04 -0.49 7.27
C LEU A 147 13.62 0.97 7.37
N LEU A 148 14.61 1.85 7.30
CA LEU A 148 14.45 3.14 6.67
C LEU A 148 14.16 2.82 5.22
N ILE A 149 12.92 3.05 4.78
CA ILE A 149 12.62 3.12 3.35
C ILE A 149 13.76 3.95 2.75
N SER A 150 14.54 3.34 1.84
CA SER A 150 15.97 3.63 1.66
C SER A 150 16.32 5.11 1.84
N THR A 151 17.49 5.40 2.39
CA THR A 151 17.96 6.78 2.65
C THR A 151 18.04 7.68 1.40
N HIS A 152 17.70 7.16 0.21
CA HIS A 152 17.56 7.87 -1.06
C HIS A 152 16.13 7.88 -1.65
N THR A 153 15.14 7.28 -0.97
CA THR A 153 13.79 7.12 -1.51
C THR A 153 12.93 8.35 -1.25
N GLU A 154 12.40 8.87 -2.34
CA GLU A 154 11.28 9.79 -2.38
C GLU A 154 9.99 8.99 -2.20
N ILE A 155 9.16 9.36 -1.21
CA ILE A 155 7.86 8.72 -1.01
C ILE A 155 6.82 9.50 -1.79
N MET A 156 6.36 8.90 -2.88
CA MET A 156 5.25 9.42 -3.64
C MET A 156 3.96 9.35 -2.80
N VAL A 157 3.21 10.45 -2.84
CA VAL A 157 1.91 10.59 -2.16
C VAL A 157 0.80 10.63 -3.20
N LYS A 158 -0.22 9.80 -2.98
CA LYS A 158 -1.49 9.82 -3.72
C LYS A 158 -2.61 10.27 -2.78
N VAL A 159 -3.59 11.00 -3.32
CA VAL A 159 -4.75 11.48 -2.55
C VAL A 159 -6.05 11.22 -3.31
N ALA A 160 -7.01 10.58 -2.66
CA ALA A 160 -8.34 10.37 -3.24
C ALA A 160 -9.46 10.41 -2.19
N ALA A 161 -10.67 10.69 -2.64
CA ALA A 161 -11.87 10.58 -1.83
C ALA A 161 -12.32 9.11 -1.75
N VAL A 162 -11.95 8.43 -0.66
CA VAL A 162 -12.38 7.05 -0.36
C VAL A 162 -12.96 6.96 1.05
N GLU A 163 -13.91 6.05 1.23
CA GLU A 163 -14.73 6.00 2.45
C GLU A 163 -13.95 5.52 3.68
N THR A 164 -13.11 4.50 3.53
CA THR A 164 -12.39 3.86 4.63
C THR A 164 -10.88 3.86 4.40
N GLU A 165 -10.10 3.70 5.48
CA GLU A 165 -8.63 3.58 5.36
C GLU A 165 -8.21 2.32 4.59
N ALA A 166 -9.03 1.25 4.61
CA ALA A 166 -8.75 0.04 3.83
C ALA A 166 -8.92 0.28 2.32
N LEU A 167 -9.92 1.08 1.93
CA LEU A 167 -10.19 1.37 0.51
C LEU A 167 -9.12 2.24 -0.15
N LYS A 168 -8.14 2.75 0.61
CA LYS A 168 -6.96 3.38 0.02
C LYS A 168 -6.17 2.42 -0.86
N LEU A 169 -6.32 1.10 -0.66
CA LEU A 169 -5.77 0.09 -1.57
C LEU A 169 -6.20 0.30 -3.03
N ALA A 170 -7.40 0.85 -3.26
CA ALA A 170 -7.88 1.18 -4.60
C ALA A 170 -7.03 2.23 -5.33
N MET A 171 -6.16 2.97 -4.62
CA MET A 171 -5.28 3.95 -5.25
C MET A 171 -4.10 3.30 -5.97
N LEU A 172 -3.70 2.09 -5.57
CA LEU A 172 -2.65 1.32 -6.21
C LEU A 172 -2.83 -0.18 -5.88
N PRO A 173 -3.84 -0.87 -6.44
CA PRO A 173 -4.04 -2.30 -6.20
C PRO A 173 -2.79 -3.07 -6.62
N ASN A 174 -2.30 -3.97 -5.78
CA ASN A 174 -1.00 -4.61 -5.98
C ASN A 174 -1.01 -6.10 -5.62
N GLY A 175 0.00 -6.81 -6.11
CA GLY A 175 0.18 -8.26 -5.99
C GLY A 175 -0.39 -9.03 -7.18
N TYR A 176 0.45 -9.32 -8.17
CA TYR A 176 0.05 -10.05 -9.38
C TYR A 176 0.77 -11.38 -9.56
N PHE A 177 1.92 -11.59 -8.92
CA PHE A 177 2.60 -12.87 -8.98
C PHE A 177 1.76 -13.92 -8.26
N SER A 178 1.71 -15.14 -8.80
CA SER A 178 0.83 -16.19 -8.28
C SER A 178 1.10 -16.59 -6.82
N CYS A 179 2.31 -16.31 -6.34
CA CYS A 179 2.76 -16.60 -4.98
C CYS A 179 2.60 -15.41 -4.02
N ASP A 180 2.28 -14.22 -4.54
CA ASP A 180 1.98 -13.05 -3.73
C ASP A 180 0.53 -13.09 -3.22
N PHE A 181 0.22 -12.18 -2.32
CA PHE A 181 -1.18 -11.83 -2.06
C PHE A 181 -1.73 -11.05 -3.23
N ASP A 182 -2.88 -11.46 -3.75
CA ASP A 182 -3.63 -10.65 -4.71
C ASP A 182 -4.23 -9.39 -4.04
N PRO A 183 -4.81 -8.44 -4.80
CA PRO A 183 -5.39 -7.23 -4.22
C PRO A 183 -6.51 -7.49 -3.21
N PHE A 184 -7.26 -8.59 -3.33
CA PHE A 184 -8.36 -8.92 -2.42
C PHE A 184 -7.86 -9.62 -1.16
N GLU A 185 -6.78 -10.40 -1.25
CA GLU A 185 -6.05 -10.95 -0.12
C GLU A 185 -5.36 -9.84 0.69
N ASN A 186 -4.71 -8.90 0.01
CA ASN A 186 -4.17 -7.67 0.61
C ASN A 186 -5.27 -6.88 1.34
N TYR A 187 -6.43 -6.72 0.71
CA TYR A 187 -7.58 -6.06 1.34
C TYR A 187 -8.06 -6.76 2.61
N ALA A 188 -8.16 -8.09 2.59
CA ALA A 188 -8.57 -8.88 3.75
C ALA A 188 -7.60 -8.74 4.93
N LEU A 189 -6.29 -8.75 4.67
CA LEU A 189 -5.28 -8.48 5.68
C LEU A 189 -5.42 -7.05 6.22
N ILE A 190 -5.52 -6.04 5.35
CA ILE A 190 -5.68 -4.64 5.75
C ILE A 190 -6.90 -4.44 6.66
N GLN A 191 -8.04 -5.04 6.32
CA GLN A 191 -9.25 -4.98 7.16
C GLN A 191 -9.05 -5.66 8.51
N LYS A 192 -8.39 -6.83 8.54
CA LYS A 192 -8.11 -7.58 9.77
C LYS A 192 -7.24 -6.81 10.77
N MET A 193 -6.41 -5.89 10.30
CA MET A 193 -5.56 -5.07 11.17
C MET A 193 -6.33 -3.98 11.92
N GLN A 194 -7.51 -3.54 11.44
CA GLN A 194 -8.25 -2.41 12.03
C GLN A 194 -8.72 -2.66 13.48
N PRO A 195 -9.28 -3.84 13.84
CA PRO A 195 -9.66 -4.13 15.23
C PRO A 195 -8.50 -4.12 16.24
N TYR A 196 -7.26 -4.21 15.75
CA TYR A 196 -6.03 -4.09 16.54
C TYR A 196 -5.56 -2.63 16.69
N GLY A 197 -6.27 -1.67 16.09
CA GLY A 197 -5.97 -0.25 16.18
C GLY A 197 -4.91 0.21 15.16
N PHE A 198 -4.75 -0.52 14.06
CA PHE A 198 -3.87 -0.13 12.96
C PHE A 198 -4.62 0.56 11.84
N GLU A 199 -4.04 1.63 11.33
CA GLU A 199 -4.46 2.34 10.13
C GLU A 199 -3.48 2.00 9.00
N PHE A 200 -4.01 1.48 7.89
CA PHE A 200 -3.24 1.28 6.66
C PHE A 200 -2.78 2.63 6.12
N ILE A 201 -1.51 2.79 5.74
CA ILE A 201 -0.98 4.07 5.21
C ILE A 201 -0.60 4.00 3.74
N GLY A 202 -0.42 2.80 3.21
CA GLY A 202 -0.01 2.59 1.83
C GLY A 202 0.75 1.28 1.66
N LEU A 203 1.25 1.06 0.45
CA LEU A 203 2.02 -0.12 0.09
C LEU A 203 3.17 0.24 -0.84
N GLY A 204 4.09 -0.69 -0.96
CA GLY A 204 5.12 -0.73 -1.98
C GLY A 204 4.87 -1.85 -2.99
N ALA A 205 5.89 -2.20 -3.76
CA ALA A 205 5.91 -3.34 -4.66
C ALA A 205 5.82 -4.70 -3.97
N ALA A 206 6.20 -4.78 -2.69
CA ALA A 206 6.18 -6.02 -1.91
C ALA A 206 5.71 -5.86 -0.46
N LEU A 207 5.53 -4.62 0.00
CA LEU A 207 5.30 -4.29 1.41
C LEU A 207 3.96 -3.61 1.62
N LEU A 208 3.26 -3.97 2.69
CA LEU A 208 2.12 -3.24 3.23
C LEU A 208 2.56 -2.48 4.48
N GLY A 209 2.09 -1.24 4.65
CA GLY A 209 2.41 -0.43 5.83
C GLY A 209 1.20 0.04 6.61
N TRP A 210 1.35 0.01 7.94
CA TRP A 210 0.38 0.52 8.90
C TRP A 210 1.03 1.41 9.94
N ILE A 211 0.20 2.26 10.55
CA ILE A 211 0.53 2.98 11.78
C ILE A 211 -0.44 2.66 12.90
N LYS A 212 0.04 2.75 14.14
CA LYS A 212 -0.83 2.70 15.31
C LYS A 212 -1.70 3.94 15.40
N THR A 213 -2.96 3.73 15.74
CA THR A 213 -3.92 4.77 16.10
C THR A 213 -4.05 4.87 17.62
N ALA A 214 -4.85 5.83 18.10
CA ALA A 214 -5.23 5.91 19.51
C ALA A 214 -6.01 4.68 20.01
N ASP A 215 -6.58 3.88 19.10
CA ASP A 215 -7.33 2.67 19.42
C ASP A 215 -6.43 1.43 19.60
N PHE A 216 -5.11 1.56 19.37
CA PHE A 216 -4.16 0.47 19.60
C PHE A 216 -4.11 0.11 21.09
N LYS A 217 -4.25 -1.20 21.36
CA LYS A 217 -4.33 -1.75 22.71
C LYS A 217 -3.29 -2.85 22.88
N ALA A 218 -2.29 -2.59 23.73
CA ALA A 218 -1.20 -3.52 23.96
C ALA A 218 -1.69 -4.88 24.48
N GLU A 219 -2.84 -4.95 25.16
CA GLU A 219 -3.44 -6.21 25.61
C GLU A 219 -3.86 -7.15 24.46
N LYS A 220 -4.06 -6.64 23.24
CA LYS A 220 -4.42 -7.45 22.06
C LYS A 220 -3.22 -8.00 21.28
N ILE A 221 -1.99 -7.75 21.76
CA ILE A 221 -0.79 -8.10 21.00
C ILE A 221 -0.65 -9.61 20.78
N GLU A 222 -1.06 -10.43 21.75
CA GLU A 222 -1.02 -11.89 21.61
C GLU A 222 -1.98 -12.37 20.51
N ASP A 223 -3.20 -11.82 20.48
CA ASP A 223 -4.20 -12.13 19.45
C ASP A 223 -3.68 -11.75 18.05
N LEU A 224 -3.04 -10.57 17.93
CA LEU A 224 -2.45 -10.13 16.67
C LEU A 224 -1.33 -11.05 16.20
N ILE A 225 -0.40 -11.41 17.08
CA ILE A 225 0.71 -12.31 16.73
C ILE A 225 0.18 -13.69 16.32
N GLN A 226 -0.87 -14.17 16.99
CA GLN A 226 -1.49 -15.44 16.64
C GLN A 226 -2.15 -15.40 15.26
N ASP A 227 -2.80 -14.29 14.89
CA ASP A 227 -3.34 -14.09 13.55
C ASP A 227 -2.22 -14.01 12.50
N LEU A 228 -1.13 -13.28 12.76
CA LEU A 228 0.00 -13.20 11.84
C LEU A 228 0.71 -14.56 11.67
N ALA A 229 0.79 -15.36 12.72
CA ALA A 229 1.34 -16.71 12.68
C ALA A 229 0.46 -17.71 11.88
N LEU A 230 -0.77 -17.36 11.51
CA LEU A 230 -1.54 -18.14 10.53
C LEU A 230 -1.00 -17.97 9.12
N ILE A 231 -0.45 -16.80 8.80
CA ILE A 231 0.06 -16.45 7.47
C ILE A 231 1.53 -16.85 7.35
N TYR A 232 2.36 -16.34 8.27
CA TYR A 232 3.81 -16.50 8.26
C TYR A 232 4.22 -17.64 9.23
N PRO A 233 5.26 -18.43 8.90
CA PRO A 233 5.72 -19.54 9.72
C PRO A 233 6.54 -19.08 10.95
N LEU A 234 5.94 -18.21 11.78
CA LEU A 234 6.60 -17.61 12.94
C LEU A 234 6.79 -18.64 14.06
N ASP A 235 8.04 -18.99 14.36
CA ASP A 235 8.35 -19.78 15.54
C ASP A 235 8.21 -18.95 16.83
N THR A 236 8.43 -19.58 18.00
CA THR A 236 8.31 -18.86 19.29
C THR A 236 9.29 -17.68 19.42
N SER A 237 10.49 -17.79 18.84
CA SER A 237 11.49 -16.72 18.83
C SER A 237 11.05 -15.57 17.93
N HIS A 238 10.63 -15.84 16.70
CA HIS A 238 10.15 -14.82 15.75
C HIS A 238 8.92 -14.10 16.30
N GLN A 239 7.97 -14.82 16.88
CA GLN A 239 6.79 -14.25 17.54
C GLN A 239 7.17 -13.26 18.65
N GLN A 240 8.13 -13.62 19.52
CA GLN A 240 8.60 -12.74 20.59
C GLN A 240 9.29 -11.48 20.06
N GLN A 241 10.12 -11.62 19.03
CA GLN A 241 10.82 -10.51 18.40
C GLN A 241 9.84 -9.55 17.72
N LEU A 242 8.97 -10.06 16.85
CA LEU A 242 7.97 -9.26 16.15
C LEU A 242 7.04 -8.53 17.13
N LYS A 243 6.59 -9.23 18.18
CA LYS A 243 5.84 -8.62 19.28
C LYS A 243 6.56 -7.44 19.92
N ALA A 244 7.85 -7.61 20.24
CA ALA A 244 8.64 -6.55 20.86
C ALA A 244 8.77 -5.33 19.93
N LEU A 245 8.95 -5.55 18.63
CA LEU A 245 9.00 -4.49 17.62
C LEU A 245 7.66 -3.77 17.49
N ILE A 246 6.56 -4.53 17.36
CA ILE A 246 5.22 -3.96 17.29
C ILE A 246 4.93 -3.13 18.53
N LEU A 247 5.30 -3.56 19.73
CA LEU A 247 5.06 -2.77 20.95
C LEU A 247 5.92 -1.50 21.01
N LYS A 248 7.16 -1.56 20.50
CA LYS A 248 8.13 -0.46 20.53
C LYS A 248 7.86 0.63 19.49
N HIS A 249 7.49 0.26 18.27
CA HIS A 249 7.39 1.16 17.12
C HIS A 249 5.95 1.62 16.87
N ASP A 250 5.76 2.80 16.25
CA ASP A 250 4.42 3.32 15.90
C ASP A 250 3.92 2.88 14.52
N TYR A 251 4.68 2.01 13.86
CA TYR A 251 4.38 1.44 12.56
C TYR A 251 4.51 -0.09 12.59
N LEU A 252 3.94 -0.71 11.57
CA LEU A 252 4.11 -2.12 11.25
C LEU A 252 4.24 -2.24 9.73
N ILE A 253 5.24 -2.99 9.28
CA ILE A 253 5.45 -3.33 7.87
C ILE A 253 5.35 -4.83 7.73
N LEU A 254 4.53 -5.31 6.80
CA LEU A 254 4.40 -6.73 6.49
C LEU A 254 4.64 -6.96 5.00
N PRO A 255 5.42 -7.97 4.61
CA PRO A 255 5.55 -8.35 3.22
C PRO A 255 4.30 -9.09 2.75
N TYR A 256 3.91 -8.83 1.52
CA TYR A 256 2.84 -9.58 0.83
C TYR A 256 3.37 -10.38 -0.36
N SER A 257 4.68 -10.29 -0.64
CA SER A 257 5.33 -10.99 -1.74
C SER A 257 5.96 -12.33 -1.33
N GLU A 258 6.33 -13.16 -2.30
CA GLU A 258 6.92 -14.47 -2.03
C GLU A 258 8.38 -14.45 -1.55
N SER A 259 9.13 -13.37 -1.77
CA SER A 259 10.58 -13.29 -1.50
C SER A 259 10.99 -11.95 -0.88
N PRO A 260 10.62 -11.68 0.39
CA PRO A 260 11.00 -10.45 1.09
C PRO A 260 12.50 -10.35 1.40
N GLN A 261 13.24 -11.45 1.46
CA GLN A 261 14.69 -11.45 1.70
C GLN A 261 15.51 -10.71 0.64
N GLU A 262 14.97 -10.50 -0.56
CA GLU A 262 15.63 -9.68 -1.58
C GLU A 262 15.92 -8.24 -1.08
N TYR A 263 15.09 -7.71 -0.17
CA TYR A 263 15.30 -6.40 0.44
C TYR A 263 16.52 -6.34 1.36
N LEU A 264 16.94 -7.47 1.96
CA LEU A 264 18.14 -7.53 2.78
C LEU A 264 19.42 -7.26 1.95
N GLY A 265 19.38 -7.53 0.65
CA GLY A 265 20.49 -7.28 -0.27
C GLY A 265 20.66 -5.82 -0.68
N TYR A 266 19.61 -5.00 -0.60
CA TYR A 266 19.61 -3.61 -1.08
C TYR A 266 20.15 -2.60 -0.05
N ASP A 267 19.98 -2.85 1.26
CA ASP A 267 20.49 -1.98 2.33
C ASP A 267 21.92 -2.33 2.81
N LEU A 268 22.51 -3.41 2.27
CA LEU A 268 23.88 -3.86 2.58
C LEU A 268 24.89 -3.56 1.45
N SER A 269 24.47 -2.91 0.37
CA SER A 269 25.32 -2.47 -0.76
C SER A 269 25.52 -0.97 -0.78
#